data_AF-A0A3N6HQY1-F1
#
_entry.id   AF-A0A3N6HQY1-F1
#
_cell.length_a   1.000
_cell.length_b   1.000
_cell.length_c   1.000
_cell.angle_alpha   90.00
_cell.angle_beta   90.00
_cell.angle_gamma   90.00
#
_symmetry.space_group_name_H-M   'P 1'
#
loop_
_entity.id
_entity.type
_entity.pdbx_description
1 polymer ?
#
loop_
_entity_poly.entity_id
_entity_poly.type
_entity_poly.pdbx_seq_one_letter_code
_entity_poly.pdbx_strand_id
1 'polypeptide(L)'
;MAVRQVNQFILDDALWSDSEFSCAACSTYICEDSGPGTAPDDVREALLAANGPARLRLAGPLPSLVPALKVFREVSAVSLSRAQELVGELSGDGLEGTLPEMEFLMARLRTRGVPVDIDQREGFR
;
A
#
# COMPACT_ATOMS: atom_id res chain seq x y z
N MET A 1 9.05 -5.77 -29.25
CA MET A 1 9.16 -5.24 -27.88
C MET A 1 8.14 -5.96 -27.03
N ALA A 2 8.56 -6.46 -25.87
CA ALA A 2 7.64 -7.00 -24.87
C ALA A 2 7.51 -5.98 -23.75
N VAL A 3 6.30 -5.80 -23.23
CA VAL A 3 5.99 -4.84 -22.16
C VAL A 3 5.24 -5.59 -21.07
N ARG A 4 5.63 -5.35 -19.82
CA ARG A 4 4.85 -5.76 -18.65
C ARG A 4 4.32 -4.51 -17.96
N GLN A 5 3.02 -4.42 -17.84
CA GLN A 5 2.32 -3.44 -17.03
C GLN A 5 1.97 -4.09 -15.70
N VAL A 6 2.02 -3.32 -14.62
CA VAL A 6 1.68 -3.80 -13.29
C VAL A 6 0.71 -2.82 -12.66
N ASN A 7 -0.19 -3.34 -11.84
CA ASN A 7 -1.18 -2.53 -11.15
C ASN A 7 -1.38 -3.04 -9.72
N GLN A 8 -1.88 -2.15 -8.87
CA GLN A 8 -2.35 -2.49 -7.53
C GLN A 8 -3.58 -1.68 -7.20
N PHE A 9 -4.56 -2.31 -6.55
CA PHE A 9 -5.86 -1.71 -6.28
C PHE A 9 -6.50 -2.33 -5.05
N ILE A 10 -7.57 -1.70 -4.56
CA ILE A 10 -8.39 -2.19 -3.46
C ILE A 10 -9.68 -2.76 -4.04
N LEU A 11 -9.96 -4.03 -3.76
CA LEU A 11 -11.19 -4.71 -4.16
C LEU A 11 -11.69 -5.56 -2.97
N ASP A 12 -12.97 -5.44 -2.65
CA ASP A 12 -13.61 -6.15 -1.54
C ASP A 12 -12.85 -6.05 -0.20
N ASP A 13 -12.38 -4.84 0.12
CA ASP A 13 -11.69 -4.53 1.40
C ASP A 13 -10.38 -5.33 1.58
N ALA A 14 -9.75 -5.70 0.46
CA ALA A 14 -8.43 -6.30 0.36
C ALA A 14 -7.58 -5.60 -0.71
N LEU A 15 -6.26 -5.68 -0.56
CA LEU A 15 -5.31 -5.28 -1.59
C LEU A 15 -5.18 -6.38 -2.63
N TRP A 16 -5.11 -5.98 -3.90
CA TRP A 16 -4.90 -6.85 -5.03
C TRP A 16 -3.83 -6.26 -5.92
N SER A 17 -3.12 -7.12 -6.64
CA SER A 17 -2.22 -6.71 -7.69
C SER A 17 -2.40 -7.58 -8.92
N ASP A 18 -2.25 -6.98 -10.08
CA ASP A 18 -2.20 -7.69 -11.35
C ASP A 18 -0.95 -7.29 -12.14
N SER A 19 -0.62 -8.12 -13.11
CA SER A 19 0.32 -7.75 -14.14
C SER A 19 -0.13 -8.26 -15.50
N GLU A 20 0.05 -7.41 -16.50
CA GLU A 20 -0.30 -7.68 -17.88
C GLU A 20 0.96 -7.69 -18.73
N PHE A 21 1.18 -8.79 -19.44
CA PHE A 21 2.27 -8.92 -20.38
C PHE A 21 1.73 -8.84 -21.81
N SER A 22 2.38 -8.04 -22.66
CA SER A 22 2.08 -7.96 -24.10
C SER A 22 3.36 -8.03 -24.92
N CYS A 23 3.33 -8.79 -26.03
CA CYS A 23 4.43 -8.86 -26.98
C CYS A 23 3.95 -8.65 -28.42
N ALA A 24 4.32 -7.50 -29.00
CA ALA A 24 3.93 -7.16 -30.37
C ALA A 24 4.58 -8.06 -31.46
N ALA A 25 5.66 -8.76 -31.14
CA ALA A 25 6.37 -9.60 -32.11
C ALA A 25 5.68 -10.94 -32.35
N CYS A 26 4.99 -11.48 -31.34
CA CYS A 26 4.31 -12.77 -31.40
C CYS A 26 2.81 -12.71 -31.06
N SER A 27 2.28 -11.51 -30.80
CA SER A 27 0.88 -11.27 -30.45
C SER A 27 0.41 -12.01 -29.18
N THR A 28 1.32 -12.27 -28.25
CA THR A 28 1.01 -12.90 -26.97
C THR A 28 0.54 -11.86 -25.97
N TYR A 29 -0.52 -12.20 -25.24
CA TYR A 29 -1.07 -11.44 -24.12
C TYR A 29 -1.29 -12.39 -22.94
N ILE A 30 -0.81 -12.00 -21.76
CA ILE A 30 -0.96 -12.78 -20.53
C ILE A 30 -1.39 -11.82 -19.43
N CYS A 31 -2.39 -12.23 -18.63
CA CYS A 31 -2.78 -11.53 -17.41
C CYS A 31 -2.48 -12.46 -16.25
N GLU A 32 -1.77 -11.95 -15.25
CA GLU A 32 -1.49 -12.64 -14.00
C GLU A 32 -2.05 -11.78 -12.87
N ASP A 33 -3.08 -12.26 -12.20
CA ASP A 33 -3.49 -11.69 -10.91
C ASP A 33 -2.74 -12.39 -9.78
N SER A 34 -2.41 -11.61 -8.76
CA SER A 34 -2.08 -12.13 -7.44
C SER A 34 -3.35 -12.04 -6.62
N GLY A 35 -3.73 -13.14 -5.97
CA GLY A 35 -4.84 -13.16 -5.02
C GLY A 35 -4.69 -12.11 -3.90
N PRO A 36 -5.70 -11.96 -3.03
CA PRO A 36 -5.74 -10.86 -2.08
C PRO A 36 -4.51 -10.86 -1.16
N GLY A 37 -3.87 -9.69 -0.99
CA GLY A 37 -2.74 -9.52 -0.09
C GLY A 37 -1.72 -8.48 -0.55
N THR A 38 -0.53 -8.56 0.04
CA THR A 38 0.63 -7.76 -0.35
C THR A 38 1.03 -8.12 -1.78
N ALA A 39 1.27 -7.10 -2.61
CA ALA A 39 1.79 -7.31 -3.94
C ALA A 39 3.16 -8.03 -3.89
N PRO A 40 3.51 -8.85 -4.91
CA PRO A 40 4.86 -9.36 -5.07
C PRO A 40 5.89 -8.22 -5.07
N ASP A 41 7.08 -8.47 -4.52
CA ASP A 41 8.11 -7.42 -4.36
C ASP A 41 8.45 -6.73 -5.68
N ASP A 42 8.54 -7.48 -6.79
CA ASP A 42 8.83 -6.90 -8.11
C ASP A 42 7.72 -5.97 -8.62
N VAL A 43 6.46 -6.28 -8.32
CA VAL A 43 5.31 -5.43 -8.64
C VAL A 43 5.34 -4.18 -7.79
N ARG A 44 5.55 -4.33 -6.48
CA ARG A 44 5.64 -3.21 -5.53
C ARG A 44 6.75 -2.24 -5.94
N GLU A 45 7.96 -2.74 -6.19
CA GLU A 45 9.10 -1.91 -6.59
C GLU A 45 8.87 -1.21 -7.93
N ALA A 46 8.26 -1.88 -8.90
CA ALA A 46 7.91 -1.26 -10.18
C ALA A 46 6.88 -0.12 -10.00
N LEU A 47 5.87 -0.30 -9.14
CA LEU A 47 4.88 0.73 -8.83
C LEU A 47 5.50 1.92 -8.10
N LEU A 48 6.41 1.68 -7.14
CA LEU A 48 7.14 2.72 -6.43
C LEU A 48 8.08 3.48 -7.36
N ALA A 49 8.77 2.80 -8.28
CA ALA A 49 9.63 3.44 -9.27
C ALA A 49 8.83 4.32 -10.25
N ALA A 50 7.63 3.88 -10.64
CA ALA A 50 6.79 4.60 -11.58
C ALA A 50 6.08 5.82 -10.96
N ASN A 51 5.57 5.69 -9.74
CA ASN A 51 4.69 6.68 -9.13
C ASN A 51 5.32 7.44 -7.95
N GLY A 52 6.46 6.97 -7.46
CA GLY A 52 7.02 7.40 -6.19
C GLY A 52 6.28 6.83 -4.97
N PRO A 53 6.87 6.93 -3.77
CA PRO A 53 6.21 6.52 -2.54
C PRO A 53 5.12 7.53 -2.14
N ALA A 54 3.97 7.00 -1.73
CA ALA A 54 2.98 7.74 -0.96
C ALA A 54 3.29 7.61 0.53
N ARG A 55 3.00 8.67 1.31
CA ARG A 55 3.32 8.68 2.72
C ARG A 55 2.07 8.91 3.58
N LEU A 56 1.78 7.96 4.47
CA LEU A 56 0.69 8.04 5.44
C LEU A 56 1.18 8.60 6.77
N ARG A 57 0.51 9.65 7.28
CA ARG A 57 0.87 10.34 8.53
C ARG A 57 -0.33 10.52 9.44
N LEU A 58 -0.07 10.72 10.73
CA LEU A 58 -1.10 11.21 11.64
C LEU A 58 -1.50 12.64 11.27
N ALA A 59 -2.81 12.86 11.13
CA ALA A 59 -3.38 14.18 10.85
C ALA A 59 -3.60 15.01 12.13
N GLY A 60 -3.23 14.46 13.29
CA GLY A 60 -3.38 15.14 14.58
C GLY A 60 -2.93 14.28 15.75
N PRO A 61 -2.99 14.83 16.97
CA PRO A 61 -2.61 14.10 18.18
C PRO A 61 -3.56 12.92 18.42
N LEU A 62 -2.98 11.79 18.84
CA LEU A 62 -3.71 10.58 19.20
C LEU A 62 -3.76 10.43 20.72
N PRO A 63 -4.95 10.21 21.32
CA PRO A 63 -5.05 9.91 22.74
C PRO A 63 -4.53 8.50 23.09
N SER A 64 -4.45 7.60 22.11
CA SER A 64 -3.92 6.24 22.27
C SER A 64 -3.44 5.67 20.94
N LEU A 65 -2.33 4.93 20.98
CA LEU A 65 -1.78 4.19 19.84
C LEU A 65 -2.36 2.77 19.71
N VAL A 66 -3.17 2.34 20.68
CA VAL A 66 -3.78 0.99 20.70
C VAL A 66 -4.67 0.72 19.48
N PRO A 67 -5.53 1.66 19.01
CA PRO A 67 -6.33 1.42 17.82
C PRO A 67 -5.48 1.21 16.55
N ALA A 68 -4.39 1.98 16.40
CA ALA A 68 -3.45 1.82 15.29
C ALA A 68 -2.73 0.47 15.34
N LEU A 69 -2.25 0.07 16.52
CA LEU A 69 -1.60 -1.23 16.73
C LEU A 69 -2.52 -2.40 16.36
N LYS A 70 -3.81 -2.32 16.69
CA LYS A 70 -4.80 -3.33 16.29
C LYS A 70 -4.96 -3.43 14.77
N VAL A 71 -4.99 -2.28 14.07
CA VAL A 71 -5.04 -2.28 12.59
C VAL A 71 -3.85 -3.02 12.00
N PHE A 72 -2.62 -2.68 12.39
CA PHE A 72 -1.44 -3.31 11.80
C PHE A 72 -1.37 -4.81 12.05
N ARG A 73 -1.78 -5.27 13.24
CA ARG A 73 -1.81 -6.71 13.55
C ARG A 73 -2.83 -7.49 12.72
N GLU A 74 -3.96 -6.88 12.38
CA GLU A 74 -5.01 -7.54 11.62
C GLU A 74 -4.75 -7.49 10.12
N VAL A 75 -4.29 -6.34 9.60
CA VAL A 75 -4.05 -6.12 8.17
C VAL A 75 -2.86 -6.93 7.67
N SER A 76 -1.78 -6.95 8.44
CA SER A 76 -0.50 -7.45 7.93
C SER A 76 -0.14 -8.85 8.44
N ALA A 77 -0.98 -9.44 9.30
CA ALA A 77 -0.68 -10.66 10.06
C ALA A 77 0.73 -10.66 10.71
N VAL A 78 1.24 -9.46 11.02
CA VAL A 78 2.61 -9.26 11.51
C VAL A 78 2.73 -9.59 13.00
N SER A 79 3.96 -9.86 13.43
CA SER A 79 4.29 -9.98 14.85
C SER A 79 3.93 -8.68 15.60
N LEU A 80 3.74 -8.80 16.92
CA LEU A 80 3.53 -7.63 17.78
C LEU A 80 4.68 -6.63 17.69
N SER A 81 5.93 -7.11 17.60
CA SER A 81 7.11 -6.24 17.48
C SER A 81 7.07 -5.43 16.20
N ARG A 82 6.76 -6.07 15.05
CA ARG A 82 6.66 -5.36 13.78
C ARG A 82 5.48 -4.38 13.77
N ALA A 83 4.37 -4.74 14.39
CA ALA A 83 3.25 -3.80 14.54
C ALA A 83 3.63 -2.56 15.38
N GLN A 84 4.45 -2.73 16.43
CA GLN A 84 4.93 -1.61 17.24
C GLN A 84 5.87 -0.70 16.45
N GLU A 85 6.75 -1.27 15.64
CA GLU A 85 7.60 -0.51 14.72
C GLU A 85 6.77 0.34 13.76
N LEU A 86 5.77 -0.26 13.09
CA LEU A 86 4.89 0.45 12.16
C LEU A 86 4.11 1.58 12.83
N VAL A 87 3.66 1.39 14.07
CA VAL A 87 3.03 2.46 14.87
C VAL A 87 4.03 3.57 15.20
N GLY A 88 5.28 3.21 15.50
CA GLY A 88 6.36 4.17 15.73
C GLY A 88 6.67 4.99 14.48
N GLU A 89 6.79 4.35 13.33
CA GLU A 89 6.96 4.98 12.01
C GLU A 89 5.79 5.94 11.71
N LEU A 90 4.54 5.48 11.88
CA LEU A 90 3.34 6.29 11.69
C LEU A 90 3.30 7.54 12.58
N SER A 91 3.75 7.40 13.84
CA SER A 91 3.76 8.50 14.82
C SER A 91 4.94 9.46 14.65
N GLY A 92 5.99 9.04 13.92
CA GLY A 92 7.15 9.84 13.58
C GLY A 92 6.99 10.47 12.20
N ASP A 93 7.83 10.05 11.26
CA ASP A 93 7.92 10.64 9.93
C ASP A 93 6.79 10.21 8.98
N GLY A 94 6.01 9.19 9.34
CA GLY A 94 4.97 8.57 8.52
C GLY A 94 5.42 7.25 7.88
N LEU A 95 4.45 6.43 7.51
CA LEU A 95 4.66 5.17 6.79
C LEU A 95 4.72 5.43 5.29
N GLU A 96 5.61 4.73 4.59
CA GLU A 96 5.74 4.82 3.13
C GLU A 96 5.36 3.51 2.44
N GLY A 97 4.72 3.65 1.29
CA GLY A 97 4.42 2.53 0.40
C GLY A 97 3.78 3.02 -0.88
N THR A 98 3.14 2.12 -1.62
CA THR A 98 2.38 2.51 -2.80
C THR A 98 1.12 3.28 -2.38
N LEU A 99 0.54 4.05 -3.30
CA LEU A 99 -0.70 4.75 -3.02
C LEU A 99 -1.84 3.82 -2.57
N PRO A 100 -2.13 2.69 -3.28
CA PRO A 100 -3.18 1.77 -2.84
C PRO A 100 -2.95 1.20 -1.44
N GLU A 101 -1.71 0.91 -1.06
CA GLU A 101 -1.39 0.44 0.29
C GLU A 101 -1.69 1.50 1.36
N MET A 102 -1.31 2.75 1.09
CA MET A 102 -1.55 3.85 2.02
C MET A 102 -3.05 4.16 2.14
N GLU A 103 -3.80 4.11 1.03
CA GLU A 103 -5.26 4.27 1.02
C GLU A 103 -5.96 3.16 1.81
N PHE A 104 -5.52 1.91 1.63
CA PHE A 104 -6.03 0.77 2.35
C PHE A 104 -5.83 0.91 3.86
N LEU A 105 -4.61 1.26 4.29
CA LEU A 105 -4.30 1.52 5.69
C LEU A 105 -5.08 2.73 6.23
N MET A 106 -5.17 3.82 5.46
CA MET A 106 -5.93 5.02 5.82
C MET A 106 -7.38 4.68 6.13
N ALA A 107 -8.05 3.93 5.25
CA ALA A 107 -9.44 3.54 5.45
C ALA A 107 -9.63 2.78 6.77
N ARG A 108 -8.80 1.75 7.01
CA ARG A 108 -8.85 0.93 8.24
C ARG A 108 -8.57 1.72 9.51
N LEU A 109 -7.56 2.61 9.46
CA LEU A 109 -7.19 3.46 10.58
C LEU A 109 -8.31 4.46 10.90
N ARG A 110 -8.90 5.09 9.88
CA ARG A 110 -10.03 6.02 10.06
C ARG A 110 -11.28 5.34 10.61
N THR A 111 -11.59 4.11 10.18
CA THR A 111 -12.68 3.31 10.78
C THR A 111 -12.48 3.07 12.29
N ARG A 112 -11.24 3.11 12.78
CA ARG A 112 -10.91 3.00 14.21
C ARG A 112 -10.69 4.33 14.92
N GLY A 113 -11.08 5.44 14.29
CA GLY A 113 -10.93 6.78 14.85
C GLY A 113 -9.49 7.26 14.92
N VAL A 114 -8.57 6.67 14.15
CA VAL A 114 -7.20 7.16 14.04
C VAL A 114 -7.16 8.21 12.92
N PRO A 115 -6.91 9.50 13.22
CA PRO A 115 -6.87 10.55 12.22
C PRO A 115 -5.55 10.44 11.45
N VAL A 116 -5.64 10.05 10.19
CA VAL A 116 -4.49 9.94 9.28
C VAL A 116 -4.79 10.59 7.95
N ASP A 117 -3.74 11.03 7.26
CA ASP A 117 -3.80 11.60 5.92
C ASP A 117 -2.61 11.13 5.07
N ILE A 118 -2.74 11.23 3.74
CA ILE A 118 -1.73 10.79 2.79
C ILE A 118 -1.10 12.02 2.17
N ASP A 119 0.17 12.27 2.48
CA ASP A 119 0.98 13.19 1.72
C ASP A 119 1.39 12.52 0.41
N GLN A 120 0.76 12.94 -0.68
CA GLN A 120 1.33 12.73 -2.00
C GLN A 120 2.33 13.86 -2.24
N ARG A 121 3.59 13.53 -2.51
CA ARG A 121 4.42 14.49 -3.25
C ARG A 121 3.79 14.54 -4.64
N GLU A 122 3.03 15.59 -4.93
CA GLU A 122 2.50 15.84 -6.27
C GLU A 122 3.68 15.93 -7.25
N GLY A 123 4.02 14.79 -7.84
CA GLY A 123 5.08 14.60 -8.81
C GLY A 123 4.57 14.76 -10.23
N PHE A 124 4.12 15.97 -10.54
CA PHE A 124 3.96 16.56 -11.87
C PHE A 124 2.90 16.00 -12.85
N ARG A 125 2.17 16.97 -13.41
CA ARG A 125 1.21 16.95 -14.52
C ARG A 125 1.81 16.41 -15.83
#